data_AF-A0A6B3G2J4-F1
#
_entry.id   AF-A0A6B3G2J4-F1
#
_cell.length_a   1.000
_cell.length_b   1.000
_cell.length_c   1.000
_cell.angle_alpha   90.00
_cell.angle_beta   90.00
_cell.angle_gamma   90.00
#
_symmetry.space_group_name_H-M   'P 1'
#
loop_
_entity.id
_entity.type
_entity.pdbx_description
1 polymer ?
#
loop_
_entity_poly.entity_id
_entity_poly.type
_entity_poly.pdbx_seq_one_letter_code
_entity_poly.pdbx_strand_id
1 'polypeptide(L)' 'MTWTVAAERFDSPAASALRRDYYDEVASRYWNRPATAEEIADGLADDGADLLVPPTGQFVVGRYGSKAASCA' A
#
# COMPACT_ATOMS: atom_id res chain seq x y z
N MET A 1 10.23 0.34 -21.61
CA MET A 1 9.89 0.42 -20.18
C MET A 1 8.89 -0.68 -19.89
N THR A 2 9.14 -1.49 -18.87
CA THR A 2 8.42 -2.75 -18.63
C THR A 2 7.95 -2.79 -17.18
N TRP A 3 6.84 -3.48 -16.94
CA TRP A 3 6.37 -3.76 -15.59
C TRP A 3 7.09 -4.97 -15.01
N THR A 4 7.38 -4.90 -13.72
CA THR A 4 7.82 -6.05 -12.90
C THR A 4 6.96 -6.11 -11.65
N VAL A 5 6.73 -7.31 -11.14
CA VAL A 5 6.02 -7.55 -9.87
C VAL A 5 6.89 -8.49 -9.06
N ALA A 6 7.17 -8.12 -7.82
CA ALA A 6 8.00 -8.91 -6.93
C ALA A 6 7.42 -8.92 -5.52
N ALA A 7 7.64 -10.02 -4.81
CA ALA A 7 7.31 -10.14 -3.40
C ALA A 7 8.12 -9.14 -2.57
N GLU A 8 7.44 -8.45 -1.66
CA GLU A 8 8.04 -7.55 -0.67
C GLU A 8 7.30 -7.65 0.65
N ARG A 9 7.94 -7.20 1.72
CA ARG A 9 7.22 -7.00 2.99
C ARG A 9 6.23 -5.84 2.84
N PHE A 10 5.05 -6.01 3.41
CA PHE A 10 3.98 -4.98 3.42
C PHE A 10 4.39 -3.67 4.12
N ASP A 11 5.44 -3.70 4.94
CA ASP A 11 6.03 -2.57 5.66
C ASP A 11 7.34 -2.06 5.03
N SER A 12 7.70 -2.49 3.81
CA SER A 12 8.81 -1.88 3.08
C SER A 12 8.53 -0.39 2.83
N PRO A 13 9.56 0.46 2.63
CA PRO A 13 9.34 1.89 2.36
C PRO A 13 8.46 2.13 1.13
N ALA A 14 8.61 1.32 0.07
CA ALA A 14 7.81 1.42 -1.14
C ALA A 14 6.36 0.98 -0.90
N ALA A 15 6.17 -0.16 -0.22
CA ALA A 15 4.84 -0.66 0.15
C ALA A 15 4.09 0.32 1.06
N SER A 16 4.77 0.85 2.09
CA SER A 16 4.19 1.80 3.03
C SER A 16 3.78 3.11 2.35
N ALA A 17 4.59 3.61 1.41
CA ALA A 17 4.24 4.80 0.64
C ALA A 17 3.01 4.55 -0.24
N LEU A 18 3.00 3.46 -1.01
CA LEU A 18 1.88 3.11 -1.89
C LEU A 18 0.57 2.90 -1.12
N ARG A 19 0.62 2.22 0.03
CA ARG A 19 -0.57 2.00 0.88
C ARG A 19 -1.11 3.31 1.44
N ARG A 20 -0.23 4.21 1.91
CA ARG A 20 -0.64 5.53 2.41
C ARG A 20 -1.24 6.40 1.31
N ASP A 21 -0.62 6.44 0.13
CA ASP A 21 -1.12 7.21 -1.02
C ASP A 21 -2.51 6.71 -1.45
N TYR A 22 -2.71 5.38 -1.49
CA TYR A 22 -4.00 4.79 -1.83
C TYR A 22 -5.06 5.07 -0.75
N TYR A 23 -4.72 4.88 0.51
CA TYR A 23 -5.66 5.11 1.61
C TYR A 23 -6.06 6.57 1.71
N ASP A 24 -5.12 7.51 1.54
CA ASP A 24 -5.41 8.94 1.47
C ASP A 24 -6.39 9.25 0.34
N GLU A 25 -6.16 8.77 -0.88
CA GLU A 25 -7.07 9.01 -2.01
C GLU A 25 -8.50 8.54 -1.71
N VAL A 26 -8.64 7.30 -1.24
CA VAL A 26 -9.95 6.69 -0.95
C VAL A 26 -10.64 7.39 0.21
N ALA A 27 -9.95 7.57 1.34
CA ALA A 27 -10.52 8.17 2.53
C ALA A 27 -10.87 9.64 2.31
N SER A 28 -9.98 10.40 1.66
CA SER A 28 -10.21 11.81 1.36
C SER A 28 -11.44 12.01 0.47
N ARG A 29 -11.58 11.16 -0.56
CA ARG A 29 -12.75 11.18 -1.43
C ARG A 29 -14.03 10.76 -0.71
N TYR A 30 -13.96 9.73 0.14
CA TYR A 30 -15.11 9.23 0.89
C TYR A 30 -15.64 10.26 1.90
N TRP A 31 -14.74 10.95 2.62
CA TRP A 31 -15.13 11.98 3.59
C TRP A 31 -15.32 13.36 3.00
N ASN A 32 -15.02 13.55 1.71
CA ASN A 32 -15.07 14.84 1.03
C ASN A 32 -14.22 15.93 1.72
N ARG A 33 -13.08 15.53 2.28
CA ARG A 33 -12.03 16.40 2.87
C ARG A 33 -10.70 15.63 2.90
N PRO A 34 -9.54 16.30 3.00
CA PRO A 34 -8.27 15.61 3.22
C PRO A 34 -8.32 14.72 4.47
N ALA A 35 -7.84 13.48 4.34
CA ALA A 35 -7.54 12.59 5.46
C ALA A 35 -6.28 13.09 6.17
N THR A 36 -6.27 12.98 7.50
CA THR A 36 -5.09 13.32 8.29
C THR A 36 -4.09 12.16 8.28
N ALA A 37 -2.82 12.46 8.55
CA ALA A 37 -1.79 11.43 8.67
C ALA A 37 -2.10 10.42 9.79
N GLU A 38 -2.73 10.88 10.87
CA GLU A 38 -3.18 10.05 12.00
C GLU A 38 -4.33 9.11 11.56
N GLU A 39 -5.33 9.62 10.86
CA GLU A 39 -6.43 8.80 10.31
C GLU A 39 -5.93 7.73 9.33
N ILE A 40 -4.95 8.07 8.49
CA ILE A 40 -4.33 7.12 7.56
C ILE A 40 -3.54 6.06 8.33
N ALA A 41 -2.79 6.46 9.37
CA ALA A 41 -2.02 5.52 10.18
C ALA A 41 -2.93 4.55 10.95
N ASP A 42 -3.97 5.06 11.58
CA ASP A 42 -4.96 4.27 12.31
C ASP A 42 -5.69 3.30 11.38
N GLY A 43 -6.07 3.78 10.19
CA GLY A 43 -6.73 2.96 9.17
C GLY A 43 -5.88 1.82 8.60
N LEU A 44 -4.55 1.97 8.62
CA LEU A 44 -3.59 0.97 8.13
C LEU A 44 -3.02 0.06 9.23
N ALA A 45 -3.35 0.30 10.51
CA ALA A 45 -2.76 -0.42 11.64
C ALA A 45 -3.22 -1.88 11.76
N ASP A 46 -4.42 -2.21 11.29
CA ASP A 46 -5.04 -3.55 11.36
C ASP A 46 -5.80 -3.89 10.06
N ASP A 47 -5.22 -3.52 8.90
CA ASP A 47 -5.83 -3.73 7.58
C ASP A 47 -5.63 -5.15 7.03
N GLY A 48 -4.98 -6.04 7.80
CA GLY A 48 -4.70 -7.42 7.44
C GLY A 48 -3.55 -7.62 6.44
N ALA A 49 -2.79 -6.56 6.10
CA ALA A 49 -1.66 -6.68 5.18
C ALA A 49 -0.52 -7.55 5.74
N ASP A 50 -0.44 -7.70 7.06
CA ASP A 50 0.49 -8.59 7.76
C ASP A 50 0.18 -10.08 7.50
N LEU A 51 -1.05 -10.42 7.11
CA LEU A 51 -1.47 -11.77 6.73
C LEU A 51 -1.06 -12.14 5.30
N LEU A 52 -0.56 -11.19 4.50
CA LEU A 52 -0.11 -11.39 3.12
C LEU A 52 1.31 -11.97 3.08
N VAL A 53 1.47 -13.09 3.79
CA VAL A 53 2.67 -13.92 3.84
C VAL A 53 2.29 -15.39 3.57
N PRO A 54 3.17 -16.21 2.97
CA PRO A 54 2.84 -17.61 2.72
C PRO A 54 2.51 -18.34 4.04
N PRO A 55 1.49 -19.24 4.04
CA PRO A 55 0.70 -19.70 2.91
C PRO A 55 -0.60 -18.91 2.65
N THR A 56 -0.90 -17.89 3.46
CA THR A 56 -2.19 -17.17 3.44
C THR A 56 -2.27 -16.05 2.43
N GLY A 57 -1.11 -15.59 1.93
CA GLY A 57 -1.02 -14.63 0.85
C GLY A 57 0.42 -14.34 0.46
N GLN A 58 0.63 -13.31 -0.35
CA GLN A 58 1.96 -12.79 -0.65
C GLN A 58 1.82 -11.34 -1.07
N PHE A 59 2.29 -10.42 -0.23
CA PHE A 59 2.34 -9.01 -0.59
C PHE A 59 3.33 -8.80 -1.73
N VAL A 60 2.94 -8.01 -2.72
CA VAL A 60 3.75 -7.71 -3.91
C VAL A 60 3.78 -6.22 -4.21
N VAL A 61 4.89 -5.78 -4.80
CA VAL A 61 5.04 -4.42 -5.34
C VAL A 61 5.26 -4.50 -6.84
N GLY A 62 4.43 -3.76 -7.58
CA GLY A 62 4.59 -3.53 -9.00
C GLY A 62 5.46 -2.31 -9.26
N ARG A 63 6.47 -2.46 -10.13
CA ARG A 63 7.33 -1.38 -10.60
C ARG A 63 7.24 -1.18 -12.10
N TYR A 64 7.11 0.06 -12.52
CA TYR A 64 7.30 0.48 -13.91
C TYR A 64 8.71 1.06 -14.06
N GLY A 65 9.60 0.29 -14.68
CA GLY A 65 11.04 0.56 -14.56
C GLY A 65 11.50 0.41 -13.10
N SER A 66 12.15 1.42 -12.54
CA SER A 66 12.57 1.43 -11.13
C SER A 66 11.52 2.00 -10.17
N LYS A 67 10.45 2.63 -10.69
CA LYS A 67 9.46 3.34 -9.87
C LYS A 67 8.41 2.35 -9.35
N ALA A 68 8.27 2.24 -8.03
CA ALA A 68 7.14 1.59 -7.39
C ALA A 68 5.86 2.36 -7.72
N ALA A 69 4.85 1.65 -8.23
CA ALA A 69 3.64 2.26 -8.79
C ALA A 69 2.35 1.48 -8.47
N SER A 70 2.46 0.29 -7.88
CA SER A 70 1.31 -0.46 -7.35
C SER A 70 1.74 -1.43 -6.26
N CYS A 71 0.80 -1.82 -5.40
CA CYS A 71 0.95 -2.96 -4.49
C CYS A 71 -0.35 -3.77 -4.44
N ALA A 72 -0.24 -5.03 -4.04
CA ALA A 72 -1.37 -5.94 -3.84
C ALA A 72 -1.02 -6.99 -2.79
#